data_AF-A0A3N5K6L7-F1
#
_entry.id   AF-A0A3N5K6L7-F1
#
_cell.length_a   1.000
_cell.length_b   1.000
_cell.length_c   1.000
_cell.angle_alpha   90.00
_cell.angle_beta   90.00
_cell.angle_gamma   90.00
#
_symmetry.space_group_name_H-M   'P 1'
#
loop_
_entity.id
_entity.type
_entity.pdbx_description
1 polymer ?
#
loop_
_entity_poly.entity_id
_entity_poly.type
_entity_poly.pdbx_seq_one_letter_code
_entity_poly.pdbx_strand_id
1 'polypeptide(L)'
;MAMKRWFLFASIFMFFLPCCSKKAGDLPITPPAEKRISAVCIVDDAIVRDQPNLSGKRLTSASLGEQIIWLGVSETDTSKESREYYQIELSDSTRGWITAFAVQANAAPGIIVEQTNLYRRPDLLTLTEQNLEEMDFVAVLATDSDWLQIVGENRRQNGWIRRVSVSLRPEDIAVGVLTQKAKRIKDHQKREKSLIAIVENPSFANSVFISHLIELLNDMKEND
;
A
#
# COMPACT_ATOMS: atom_id res chain seq x y z
N MET A 1 -80.96 -21.32 54.11
CA MET A 1 -80.55 -20.37 55.16
C MET A 1 -79.39 -19.55 54.59
N ALA A 2 -79.65 -18.60 53.69
CA ALA A 2 -80.08 -17.22 53.95
C ALA A 2 -79.11 -16.44 54.84
N MET A 3 -78.17 -15.69 54.24
CA MET A 3 -78.10 -14.25 54.49
C MET A 3 -77.25 -13.52 53.44
N LYS A 4 -77.93 -12.64 52.70
CA LYS A 4 -77.38 -11.48 51.99
C LYS A 4 -76.83 -10.48 53.02
N ARG A 5 -75.74 -9.78 52.66
CA ARG A 5 -75.62 -8.35 52.99
C ARG A 5 -74.73 -7.62 51.99
N TRP A 6 -75.39 -6.76 51.23
CA TRP A 6 -74.85 -5.69 50.41
C TRP A 6 -74.32 -4.57 51.30
N PHE A 7 -73.18 -4.01 50.95
CA PHE A 7 -72.88 -2.59 51.18
C PHE A 7 -72.09 -2.06 49.98
N LEU A 8 -72.69 -1.11 49.26
CA LEU A 8 -72.00 -0.15 48.40
C LEU A 8 -71.04 0.69 49.26
N PHE A 9 -69.88 1.09 48.76
CA PHE A 9 -69.44 2.49 48.80
C PHE A 9 -68.20 2.75 47.91
N ALA A 10 -68.30 3.88 47.20
CA ALA A 10 -67.25 4.80 46.76
C ALA A 10 -66.15 4.35 45.78
N SER A 11 -66.36 4.83 44.56
CA SER A 11 -65.40 5.17 43.51
C SER A 11 -64.15 5.92 44.03
N ILE A 12 -62.96 5.40 43.72
CA ILE A 12 -61.74 6.19 43.55
C ILE A 12 -61.13 5.76 42.21
N PHE A 13 -61.32 6.61 41.21
CA PHE A 13 -60.71 6.52 39.89
C PHE A 13 -59.23 6.94 40.05
N MET A 14 -58.32 5.98 40.28
CA MET A 14 -56.90 6.23 40.06
C MET A 14 -56.65 6.26 38.55
N PHE A 15 -56.49 7.47 38.02
CA PHE A 15 -55.84 7.68 36.73
C PHE A 15 -54.42 7.09 36.80
N PHE A 16 -54.26 5.85 36.35
CA PHE A 16 -52.97 5.35 35.91
C PHE A 16 -52.61 6.13 34.64
N LEU A 17 -51.82 7.20 34.82
CA LEU A 17 -51.06 7.79 33.74
C LEU A 17 -50.22 6.67 33.09
N PRO A 18 -50.37 6.39 31.79
CA PRO A 18 -49.41 5.56 31.11
C PRO A 18 -48.10 6.35 31.10
N CYS A 19 -47.17 5.95 31.97
CA CYS A 19 -45.80 6.40 31.89
C CYS A 19 -45.26 5.89 30.55
N CYS A 20 -45.30 6.76 29.53
CA CYS A 20 -44.57 6.60 28.29
C CYS A 20 -43.09 6.44 28.66
N SER A 21 -42.65 5.19 28.77
CA SER A 21 -41.24 4.82 28.60
C SER A 21 -40.87 5.13 27.15
N LYS A 22 -40.50 6.40 26.90
CA LYS A 22 -39.72 6.76 25.72
C LYS A 22 -38.37 6.08 25.92
N LYS A 23 -38.16 4.96 25.22
CA LYS A 23 -36.82 4.40 25.03
C LYS A 23 -35.94 5.51 24.47
N ALA A 24 -35.01 5.97 25.30
CA ALA A 24 -33.91 6.78 24.84
C ALA A 24 -33.01 5.91 23.97
N GLY A 25 -32.76 6.37 22.75
CA GLY A 25 -31.51 6.17 22.02
C GLY A 25 -31.24 4.77 21.49
N ASP A 26 -31.50 4.58 20.21
CA ASP A 26 -30.47 4.05 19.31
C ASP A 26 -30.33 5.05 18.17
N LEU A 27 -29.42 6.00 18.33
CA LEU A 27 -28.87 6.68 17.16
C LEU A 27 -28.21 5.59 16.30
N PRO A 28 -28.37 5.59 14.97
CA PRO A 28 -27.60 4.69 14.13
C PRO A 28 -26.13 4.96 14.42
N ILE A 29 -25.46 3.98 15.04
CA ILE A 29 -24.02 3.98 15.24
C ILE A 29 -23.45 3.96 13.83
N THR A 30 -23.13 5.12 13.28
CA THR A 30 -22.38 5.21 12.04
C THR A 30 -21.05 4.55 12.37
N PRO A 31 -20.69 3.43 11.73
CA PRO A 31 -19.39 2.81 11.98
C PRO A 31 -18.31 3.89 11.78
N PRO A 32 -17.27 3.91 12.63
CA PRO A 32 -16.20 4.89 12.50
C PRO A 32 -15.70 4.88 11.05
N ALA A 33 -15.59 6.06 10.43
CA ALA A 33 -15.09 6.16 9.07
C ALA A 33 -13.73 5.45 8.96
N GLU A 34 -13.62 4.49 8.03
CA GLU A 34 -12.38 3.76 7.77
C GLU A 34 -11.25 4.76 7.50
N LYS A 35 -10.10 4.56 8.17
CA LYS A 35 -8.95 5.45 8.03
C LYS A 35 -8.30 5.19 6.68
N ARG A 36 -8.20 6.18 5.80
CA ARG A 36 -7.56 6.03 4.49
C ARG A 36 -6.14 6.58 4.52
N ILE A 37 -5.15 5.70 4.53
CA ILE A 37 -3.72 6.04 4.63
C ILE A 37 -3.07 5.73 3.28
N SER A 38 -2.47 6.74 2.65
CA SER A 38 -1.67 6.53 1.44
C SER A 38 -0.48 5.63 1.77
N ALA A 39 -0.26 4.61 0.93
CA ALA A 39 0.80 3.65 1.09
C ALA A 39 1.32 3.20 -0.27
N VAL A 40 2.43 2.48 -0.28
CA VAL A 40 3.03 1.94 -1.50
C VAL A 40 3.34 0.46 -1.29
N CYS A 41 3.12 -0.34 -2.32
CA CYS A 41 3.57 -1.71 -2.33
C CYS A 41 5.07 -1.78 -2.63
N ILE A 42 5.84 -2.39 -1.72
CA ILE A 42 7.31 -2.49 -1.81
C ILE A 42 7.79 -3.89 -2.19
N VAL A 43 6.87 -4.78 -2.57
CA VAL A 43 7.15 -6.17 -2.96
C VAL A 43 6.45 -6.42 -4.28
N ASP A 44 7.17 -6.96 -5.27
CA ASP A 44 6.55 -7.29 -6.53
C ASP A 44 5.65 -8.52 -6.43
N ASP A 45 4.54 -8.53 -7.19
CA ASP A 45 3.52 -9.58 -7.18
C ASP A 45 2.99 -9.93 -5.78
N ALA A 46 2.89 -8.94 -4.89
CA ALA A 46 2.42 -9.14 -3.53
C ALA A 46 0.96 -9.60 -3.51
N ILE A 47 0.71 -10.80 -2.99
CA ILE A 47 -0.59 -11.45 -3.06
C ILE A 47 -1.63 -10.71 -2.20
N VAL A 48 -2.76 -10.37 -2.82
CA VAL A 48 -3.95 -9.85 -2.15
C VAL A 48 -4.97 -10.96 -1.98
N ARG A 49 -5.49 -11.14 -0.77
CA ARG A 49 -6.40 -12.22 -0.37
C ARG A 49 -7.76 -11.70 0.09
N ASP A 50 -8.76 -12.57 0.10
CA ASP A 50 -10.08 -12.26 0.66
C ASP A 50 -10.10 -12.30 2.20
N GLN A 51 -9.13 -12.96 2.82
CA GLN A 51 -8.98 -13.08 4.27
C GLN A 51 -7.53 -12.83 4.72
N PRO A 52 -7.31 -12.34 5.97
CA PRO A 52 -5.97 -12.05 6.52
C PRO A 52 -5.25 -13.29 7.02
N ASN A 53 -5.16 -14.33 6.20
CA ASN A 53 -4.47 -15.57 6.55
C ASN A 53 -3.95 -16.29 5.30
N LEU A 54 -3.06 -17.26 5.50
CA LEU A 54 -2.45 -18.00 4.38
C LEU A 54 -3.45 -18.86 3.59
N SER A 55 -4.56 -19.28 4.21
CA SER A 55 -5.63 -20.06 3.58
C SER A 55 -6.62 -19.21 2.76
N GLY A 56 -6.61 -17.88 2.93
CA GLY A 56 -7.48 -16.97 2.19
C GLY A 56 -7.26 -17.10 0.69
N LYS A 57 -8.35 -17.06 -0.08
CA LYS A 57 -8.30 -17.15 -1.54
C LYS A 57 -7.55 -15.96 -2.10
N ARG A 58 -6.65 -16.21 -3.06
CA ARG A 58 -6.01 -15.14 -3.85
C ARG A 58 -7.06 -14.43 -4.70
N LEU A 59 -7.17 -13.12 -4.52
CA LEU A 59 -7.99 -12.23 -5.34
C LEU A 59 -7.19 -11.71 -6.53
N THR A 60 -6.03 -11.12 -6.24
CA THR A 60 -5.14 -10.50 -7.23
C THR A 60 -3.72 -10.38 -6.64
N SER A 61 -2.87 -9.54 -7.23
CA SER A 61 -1.58 -9.12 -6.68
C SER A 61 -1.34 -7.63 -6.90
N ALA A 62 -0.73 -6.98 -5.92
CA ALA A 62 -0.23 -5.62 -6.05
C ALA A 62 1.17 -5.63 -6.71
N SER A 63 1.44 -4.65 -7.55
CA SER A 63 2.75 -4.51 -8.20
C SER A 63 3.73 -3.69 -7.36
N LEU A 64 5.03 -3.94 -7.52
CA LEU A 64 6.05 -3.06 -6.93
C LEU A 64 5.84 -1.61 -7.37
N GLY A 65 5.83 -0.68 -6.41
CA GLY A 65 5.62 0.74 -6.65
C GLY A 65 4.18 1.16 -6.88
N GLU A 66 3.23 0.22 -6.87
CA GLU A 66 1.80 0.55 -6.92
C GLU A 66 1.41 1.35 -5.68
N GLN A 67 0.77 2.49 -5.90
CA GLN A 67 0.17 3.28 -4.84
C GLN A 67 -1.14 2.61 -4.40
N ILE A 68 -1.26 2.37 -3.10
CA ILE A 68 -2.39 1.66 -2.49
C ILE A 68 -2.90 2.45 -1.29
N ILE A 69 -4.14 2.19 -0.87
CA ILE A 69 -4.69 2.76 0.35
C ILE A 69 -4.75 1.69 1.43
N TRP A 70 -4.07 1.91 2.56
CA TRP A 70 -4.30 1.13 3.77
C TRP A 70 -5.52 1.68 4.51
N LEU A 71 -6.49 0.81 4.79
CA LEU A 71 -7.77 1.16 5.42
C LEU A 71 -7.69 1.29 6.97
N GLY A 72 -6.47 1.24 7.53
CA GLY A 72 -6.22 1.36 8.97
C GLY A 72 -6.62 0.14 9.79
N VAL A 73 -7.02 -0.94 9.12
CA VAL A 73 -7.35 -2.23 9.74
C VAL A 73 -6.16 -3.19 9.56
N SER A 74 -5.77 -3.85 10.64
CA SER A 74 -4.79 -4.94 10.60
C SER A 74 -5.27 -6.16 11.40
N GLU A 75 -4.87 -7.34 10.94
CA GLU A 75 -5.13 -8.62 11.60
C GLU A 75 -3.88 -9.49 11.56
N THR A 76 -3.65 -10.26 12.62
CA THR A 76 -2.49 -11.14 12.73
C THR A 76 -2.92 -12.60 12.63
N ASP A 77 -2.45 -13.30 11.60
CA ASP A 77 -2.58 -14.75 11.49
C ASP A 77 -1.51 -15.40 12.37
N THR A 78 -1.93 -16.21 13.34
CA THR A 78 -1.02 -16.98 14.22
C THR A 78 -1.07 -18.48 13.94
N SER A 79 -1.73 -18.93 12.88
CA SER A 79 -1.97 -20.36 12.60
C SER A 79 -0.73 -21.15 12.19
N LYS A 80 0.29 -20.48 11.61
CA LYS A 80 1.57 -21.09 11.21
C LYS A 80 2.76 -20.24 11.66
N GLU A 81 2.96 -19.14 10.95
CA GLU A 81 3.92 -18.09 11.28
C GLU A 81 3.12 -16.86 11.67
N SER A 82 3.48 -16.20 12.77
CA SER A 82 2.84 -14.94 13.14
C SER A 82 3.07 -13.92 12.02
N ARG A 83 2.00 -13.56 11.31
CA ARG A 83 2.07 -12.66 10.16
C ARG A 83 0.93 -11.66 10.23
N GLU A 84 1.30 -10.38 10.22
CA GLU A 84 0.35 -9.28 10.15
C GLU A 84 -0.09 -9.03 8.70
N TYR A 85 -1.38 -8.76 8.53
CA TYR A 85 -2.01 -8.39 7.29
C TYR A 85 -2.69 -7.03 7.44
N TYR A 86 -2.66 -6.25 6.37
CA TYR A 86 -3.37 -4.98 6.24
C TYR A 86 -4.54 -5.13 5.27
N GLN A 87 -5.69 -4.56 5.65
CA GLN A 87 -6.79 -4.40 4.72
C GLN A 87 -6.50 -3.19 3.83
N ILE A 88 -6.47 -3.40 2.52
CA ILE A 88 -6.09 -2.38 1.53
C ILE A 88 -7.16 -2.20 0.46
N GLU A 89 -7.06 -1.10 -0.27
CA GLU A 89 -7.78 -0.81 -1.50
C GLU A 89 -6.76 -0.48 -2.61
N LEU A 90 -6.85 -1.19 -3.73
CA LEU A 90 -6.01 -1.00 -4.92
C LEU A 90 -6.57 0.10 -5.83
N SER A 91 -5.80 0.46 -6.86
CA SER A 91 -6.15 1.49 -7.84
C SER A 91 -7.45 1.21 -8.62
N ASP A 92 -7.80 -0.07 -8.80
CA ASP A 92 -9.04 -0.54 -9.43
C ASP A 92 -10.22 -0.65 -8.45
N SER A 93 -10.08 -0.12 -7.23
CA SER A 93 -11.01 -0.25 -6.10
C SER A 93 -11.14 -1.67 -5.52
N THR A 94 -10.32 -2.64 -5.94
CA THR A 94 -10.28 -3.97 -5.33
C THR A 94 -9.86 -3.85 -3.87
N ARG A 95 -10.67 -4.40 -2.97
CA ARG A 95 -10.36 -4.49 -1.53
C ARG A 95 -9.92 -5.90 -1.16
N GLY A 96 -8.94 -6.01 -0.28
CA GLY A 96 -8.49 -7.30 0.23
C GLY A 96 -7.39 -7.16 1.27
N TRP A 97 -6.77 -8.28 1.60
CA TRP A 97 -5.75 -8.40 2.63
C TRP A 97 -4.40 -8.70 2.01
N ILE A 98 -3.40 -7.90 2.36
CA ILE A 98 -2.01 -8.04 1.94
C ILE A 98 -1.13 -8.15 3.18
N THR A 99 0.03 -8.80 3.08
CA THR A 99 0.95 -8.87 4.21
C THR A 99 1.46 -7.46 4.55
N ALA A 100 1.52 -7.11 5.85
CA ALA A 100 2.04 -5.83 6.30
C ALA A 100 3.49 -5.60 5.84
N PHE A 101 4.26 -6.67 5.68
CA PHE A 101 5.62 -6.64 5.12
C PHE A 101 5.67 -5.96 3.74
N ALA A 102 4.67 -6.20 2.89
CA ALA A 102 4.63 -5.71 1.51
C ALA A 102 4.17 -4.25 1.38
N VAL A 103 3.74 -3.61 2.47
CA VAL A 103 3.15 -2.27 2.46
C VAL A 103 4.01 -1.30 3.24
N GLN A 104 4.36 -0.17 2.61
CA GLN A 104 4.94 0.97 3.30
C GLN A 104 3.91 2.08 3.42
N ALA A 105 3.37 2.27 4.63
CA ALA A 105 2.41 3.32 4.93
C ALA A 105 3.07 4.71 4.96
N ASN A 106 2.26 5.74 4.68
CA ASN A 106 2.65 7.15 4.61
C ASN A 106 3.85 7.37 3.67
N ALA A 107 3.81 6.74 2.49
CA ALA A 107 4.88 6.84 1.52
C ALA A 107 4.35 7.18 0.12
N ALA A 108 5.24 7.72 -0.71
CA ALA A 108 5.06 7.89 -2.14
C ALA A 108 6.08 7.04 -2.91
N PRO A 109 5.74 6.52 -4.10
CA PRO A 109 6.69 5.78 -4.91
C PRO A 109 7.73 6.74 -5.50
N GLY A 110 8.95 6.26 -5.63
CA GLY A 110 10.06 6.97 -6.26
C GLY A 110 11.02 5.99 -6.92
N ILE A 111 11.87 6.54 -7.78
CA ILE A 111 12.85 5.77 -8.54
C ILE A 111 14.18 6.52 -8.55
N ILE A 112 15.28 5.79 -8.38
CA ILE A 112 16.61 6.36 -8.40
C ILE A 112 16.99 6.74 -9.84
N VAL A 113 17.37 8.00 -10.09
CA VAL A 113 17.75 8.49 -11.43
C VAL A 113 19.24 8.43 -11.71
N GLU A 114 20.06 8.29 -10.68
CA GLU A 114 21.51 8.10 -10.76
C GLU A 114 21.99 7.39 -9.49
N GLN A 115 23.08 6.62 -9.60
CA GLN A 115 23.64 5.91 -8.45
C GLN A 115 23.84 6.85 -7.26
N THR A 116 23.36 6.46 -6.07
CA THR A 116 23.39 7.32 -4.89
C THR A 116 23.77 6.55 -3.63
N ASN A 117 24.47 7.24 -2.73
CA ASN A 117 24.90 6.65 -1.46
C ASN A 117 23.73 6.64 -0.45
N LEU A 118 23.68 5.58 0.37
CA LEU A 118 22.73 5.50 1.50
C LEU A 118 23.37 6.01 2.78
N TYR A 119 22.62 6.78 3.56
CA TYR A 119 23.04 7.37 4.84
C TYR A 119 22.15 6.92 5.99
N ARG A 120 22.71 6.77 7.20
CA ARG A 120 21.92 6.38 8.39
C ARG A 120 21.04 7.53 8.91
N ARG A 121 21.46 8.77 8.69
CA ARG A 121 20.78 10.02 9.09
C ARG A 121 20.85 11.02 7.92
N PRO A 122 20.08 12.12 7.93
CA PRO A 122 20.20 13.18 6.91
C PRO A 122 21.47 14.02 7.12
N ASP A 123 22.63 13.35 7.12
CA ASP A 123 23.94 13.92 7.41
C ASP A 123 25.02 13.14 6.63
N LEU A 124 25.90 13.89 5.95
CA LEU A 124 26.98 13.35 5.12
C LEU A 124 27.97 12.45 5.88
N LEU A 125 28.16 12.68 7.18
CA LEU A 125 29.06 11.89 8.02
C LEU A 125 28.49 10.51 8.39
N THR A 126 27.22 10.25 8.06
CA THR A 126 26.54 8.99 8.37
C THR A 126 26.45 8.03 7.18
N LEU A 127 27.34 8.21 6.21
CA LEU A 127 27.51 7.35 5.04
C LEU A 127 27.55 5.86 5.44
N THR A 128 26.88 5.03 4.65
CA THR A 128 26.92 3.57 4.77
C THR A 128 27.72 2.94 3.63
N GLU A 129 27.96 1.64 3.71
CA GLU A 129 28.57 0.86 2.63
C GLU A 129 27.57 0.47 1.53
N GLN A 130 26.28 0.75 1.73
CA GLN A 130 25.23 0.45 0.77
C GLN A 130 24.98 1.65 -0.14
N ASN A 131 24.73 1.34 -1.41
CA ASN A 131 24.31 2.29 -2.43
C ASN A 131 22.99 1.82 -3.03
N LEU A 132 22.32 2.73 -3.72
CA LEU A 132 21.23 2.41 -4.63
C LEU A 132 21.67 2.73 -6.05
N GLU A 133 21.32 1.85 -6.97
CA GLU A 133 21.66 1.96 -8.38
C GLU A 133 20.59 2.71 -9.15
N GLU A 134 20.93 3.19 -10.34
CA GLU A 134 19.96 3.76 -11.26
C GLU A 134 18.80 2.78 -11.50
N MET A 135 17.60 3.33 -11.55
CA MET A 135 16.32 2.64 -11.65
C MET A 135 15.95 1.80 -10.43
N ASP A 136 16.67 1.82 -9.30
CA ASP A 136 16.20 1.17 -8.08
C ASP A 136 14.91 1.83 -7.57
N PHE A 137 13.96 1.00 -7.13
CA PHE A 137 12.69 1.47 -6.57
C PHE A 137 12.84 1.82 -5.09
N VAL A 138 12.22 2.94 -4.70
CA VAL A 138 12.15 3.39 -3.31
C VAL A 138 10.74 3.86 -2.95
N ALA A 139 10.27 3.49 -1.76
CA ALA A 139 9.18 4.18 -1.09
C ALA A 139 9.75 5.36 -0.29
N VAL A 140 9.27 6.56 -0.55
CA VAL A 140 9.70 7.81 0.09
C VAL A 140 8.74 8.16 1.21
N LEU A 141 9.21 8.15 2.46
CA LEU A 141 8.38 8.30 3.68
C LEU A 141 8.28 9.75 4.14
N ALA A 142 9.40 10.46 4.10
CA ALA A 142 9.51 11.80 4.64
C ALA A 142 10.50 12.61 3.82
N THR A 143 10.27 13.92 3.84
CA THR A 143 11.07 14.93 3.15
C THR A 143 11.61 15.89 4.20
N ASP A 144 12.92 16.02 4.25
CA ASP A 144 13.62 17.21 4.75
C ASP A 144 14.27 17.89 3.53
N SER A 145 14.55 19.19 3.56
CA SER A 145 14.88 20.04 2.40
C SER A 145 15.64 19.30 1.28
N ASP A 146 16.79 18.73 1.60
CA ASP A 146 17.66 18.04 0.64
C ASP A 146 17.72 16.50 0.81
N TRP A 147 16.98 15.96 1.78
CA TRP A 147 17.08 14.56 2.18
C TRP A 147 15.73 13.86 2.12
N LEU A 148 15.75 12.62 1.65
CA LEU A 148 14.60 11.75 1.59
C LEU A 148 14.84 10.53 2.48
N GLN A 149 13.92 10.28 3.40
CA GLN A 149 13.89 8.99 4.09
C GLN A 149 13.20 7.97 3.19
N ILE A 150 13.88 6.84 2.96
CA ILE A 150 13.43 5.82 2.01
C ILE A 150 13.39 4.41 2.60
N VAL A 151 12.59 3.57 1.96
CA VAL A 151 12.56 2.11 2.12
C VAL A 151 12.59 1.51 0.71
N GLY A 152 13.59 0.66 0.43
CA GLY A 152 13.75 -0.01 -0.86
C GLY A 152 12.85 -1.23 -1.04
N GLU A 153 12.89 -1.83 -2.23
CA GLU A 153 12.23 -3.10 -2.54
C GLU A 153 12.53 -4.17 -1.47
N ASN A 154 11.50 -4.90 -1.02
CA ASN A 154 11.59 -5.92 0.02
C ASN A 154 12.23 -5.44 1.34
N ARG A 155 12.19 -4.13 1.63
CA ARG A 155 12.83 -3.51 2.80
C ARG A 155 14.35 -3.73 2.87
N ARG A 156 15.01 -4.02 1.74
CA ARG A 156 16.45 -4.33 1.69
C ARG A 156 17.33 -3.14 2.08
N GLN A 157 16.93 -1.95 1.64
CA GLN A 157 17.60 -0.68 1.97
C GLN A 157 16.66 0.19 2.78
N ASN A 158 17.15 0.79 3.86
CA ASN A 158 16.40 1.75 4.67
C ASN A 158 17.36 2.83 5.17
N GLY A 159 17.02 4.10 4.96
CA GLY A 159 17.88 5.19 5.37
C GLY A 159 17.54 6.49 4.66
N TRP A 160 18.56 7.32 4.48
CA TRP A 160 18.44 8.65 3.89
C TRP A 160 19.26 8.75 2.62
N ILE A 161 18.71 9.40 1.60
CA ILE A 161 19.38 9.71 0.34
C ILE A 161 19.16 11.18 -0.01
N ARG A 162 19.97 11.70 -0.94
CA ARG A 162 19.79 13.06 -1.45
C ARG A 162 18.52 13.13 -2.31
N ARG A 163 17.77 14.22 -2.20
CA ARG A 163 16.55 14.43 -3.01
C ARG A 163 16.81 14.37 -4.51
N VAL A 164 17.93 14.94 -4.94
CA VAL A 164 18.28 15.09 -6.36
C VAL A 164 18.43 13.76 -7.09
N SER A 165 18.70 12.66 -6.37
CA SER A 165 18.87 11.33 -6.96
C SER A 165 17.56 10.56 -7.13
N VAL A 166 16.40 11.15 -6.81
CA VAL A 166 15.09 10.49 -6.91
C VAL A 166 14.16 11.25 -7.84
N SER A 167 13.55 10.53 -8.80
CA SER A 167 12.36 11.01 -9.50
C SER A 167 11.10 10.46 -8.85
N LEU A 168 10.11 11.35 -8.69
CA LEU A 168 8.75 11.02 -8.26
C LEU A 168 7.75 11.03 -9.42
N ARG A 169 8.23 11.18 -10.66
CA ARG A 169 7.36 11.23 -11.84
C ARG A 169 6.82 9.84 -12.17
N PRO A 170 5.50 9.67 -12.39
CA PRO A 170 4.91 8.37 -12.68
C PRO A 170 5.57 7.64 -13.87
N GLU A 171 5.93 8.37 -14.92
CA GLU A 171 6.60 7.81 -16.10
C GLU A 171 7.99 7.25 -15.78
N ASP A 172 8.78 7.93 -14.95
CA ASP A 172 10.10 7.45 -14.55
C ASP A 172 9.99 6.20 -13.66
N ILE A 173 9.06 6.24 -12.71
CA ILE A 173 8.81 5.12 -11.80
C ILE A 173 8.39 3.88 -12.59
N ALA A 174 7.45 4.05 -13.53
CA ALA A 174 6.98 2.96 -14.38
C ALA A 174 8.11 2.38 -15.21
N VAL A 175 8.89 3.22 -15.90
CA VAL A 175 10.01 2.75 -16.74
C VAL A 175 11.06 2.03 -15.90
N GLY A 176 11.45 2.57 -14.75
CA GLY A 176 12.45 1.95 -13.88
C GLY A 176 12.00 0.58 -13.34
N VAL A 177 10.79 0.51 -12.79
CA VAL A 177 10.22 -0.77 -12.28
C VAL A 177 10.06 -1.80 -13.39
N LEU A 178 9.52 -1.41 -14.55
CA LEU A 178 9.35 -2.34 -15.68
C LEU A 178 10.70 -2.80 -16.25
N THR A 179 11.71 -1.93 -16.27
CA THR A 179 13.07 -2.29 -16.68
C THR A 179 13.69 -3.30 -15.73
N GLN A 180 13.56 -3.09 -14.41
CA GLN A 180 14.02 -4.08 -13.43
C GLN A 180 13.33 -5.44 -13.64
N LYS A 181 12.02 -5.45 -13.86
CA LYS A 181 11.28 -6.69 -14.19
C LYS A 181 11.81 -7.36 -15.45
N ALA A 182 12.06 -6.59 -16.52
CA ALA A 182 12.63 -7.10 -17.76
C ALA A 182 14.04 -7.68 -17.54
N LYS A 183 14.90 -6.99 -16.80
CA LYS A 183 16.26 -7.45 -16.46
C LYS A 183 16.29 -8.78 -15.68
N ARG A 184 15.23 -9.09 -14.92
CA ARG A 184 15.06 -10.37 -14.20
C ARG A 184 14.68 -11.54 -15.12
N ILE A 185 14.29 -11.29 -16.38
CA ILE A 185 14.00 -12.34 -17.36
C ILE A 185 15.30 -13.01 -17.81
N LYS A 186 15.39 -14.34 -17.62
CA LYS A 186 16.59 -15.13 -17.97
C LYS A 186 16.77 -15.33 -19.48
N ASP A 187 15.66 -15.42 -20.21
CA ASP A 187 15.64 -15.64 -21.66
C ASP A 187 15.98 -14.34 -22.40
N HIS A 188 17.03 -14.37 -23.22
CA HIS A 188 17.57 -13.17 -23.89
C HIS A 188 16.53 -12.47 -24.76
N GLN A 189 15.86 -13.23 -25.64
CA GLN A 189 14.89 -12.70 -26.60
C GLN A 189 13.66 -12.13 -25.90
N LYS A 190 13.16 -12.80 -24.85
CA LYS A 190 12.04 -12.28 -24.06
C LYS A 190 12.42 -11.03 -23.28
N ARG A 191 13.65 -10.96 -22.76
CA ARG A 191 14.17 -9.76 -22.09
C ARG A 191 14.27 -8.60 -23.06
N GLU A 192 14.92 -8.79 -24.21
CA GLU A 192 15.05 -7.77 -25.25
C GLU A 192 13.67 -7.28 -25.72
N LYS A 193 12.76 -8.19 -26.04
CA LYS A 193 11.39 -7.84 -26.43
C LYS A 193 10.66 -7.02 -25.36
N SER A 194 10.88 -7.33 -24.08
CA SER A 194 10.28 -6.57 -22.98
C SER A 194 10.86 -5.16 -22.87
N LEU A 195 12.18 -5.01 -23.06
CA LEU A 195 12.84 -3.70 -23.08
C LEU A 195 12.41 -2.85 -24.28
N ILE A 196 12.30 -3.44 -25.47
CA ILE A 196 11.76 -2.77 -26.67
C ILE A 196 10.34 -2.26 -26.41
N ALA A 197 9.47 -3.09 -25.83
CA ALA A 197 8.10 -2.69 -25.51
C ALA A 197 8.01 -1.52 -24.52
N ILE A 198 9.00 -1.36 -23.63
CA ILE A 198 9.09 -0.19 -22.74
C ILE A 198 9.48 1.05 -23.55
N VAL A 199 10.53 0.95 -24.37
CA VAL A 199 11.04 2.08 -25.18
C VAL A 199 10.00 2.58 -26.19
N GLU A 200 9.26 1.67 -26.82
CA GLU A 200 8.26 2.00 -27.85
C GLU A 200 6.93 2.53 -27.28
N ASN A 201 6.73 2.48 -25.94
CA ASN A 201 5.50 2.95 -25.34
C ASN A 201 5.47 4.50 -25.31
N PRO A 202 4.52 5.15 -26.02
CA PRO A 202 4.48 6.61 -26.09
C PRO A 202 4.21 7.28 -24.73
N SER A 203 3.59 6.56 -23.78
CA SER A 203 3.36 7.05 -22.42
C SER A 203 4.66 7.25 -21.64
N PHE A 204 5.75 6.61 -22.09
CA PHE A 204 7.06 6.64 -21.43
C PHE A 204 8.06 7.55 -22.11
N ALA A 205 7.70 8.19 -23.24
CA ALA A 205 8.62 8.98 -24.05
C ALA A 205 9.35 10.11 -23.30
N ASN A 206 8.76 10.63 -22.22
CA ASN A 206 9.33 11.71 -21.39
C ASN A 206 10.09 11.20 -20.16
N SER A 207 10.26 9.89 -20.01
CA SER A 207 11.05 9.34 -18.92
C SER A 207 12.54 9.63 -19.13
N VAL A 208 13.25 9.96 -18.05
CA VAL A 208 14.69 10.22 -18.09
C VAL A 208 15.52 9.01 -18.53
N PHE A 209 14.94 7.81 -18.42
CA PHE A 209 15.62 6.55 -18.68
C PHE A 209 15.57 6.09 -20.14
N ILE A 210 14.71 6.68 -20.98
CA ILE A 210 14.49 6.18 -22.35
C ILE A 210 15.76 6.19 -23.19
N SER A 211 16.57 7.26 -23.10
CA SER A 211 17.80 7.36 -23.88
C SER A 211 18.79 6.25 -23.49
N HIS A 212 18.98 6.02 -22.19
CA HIS A 212 19.84 4.95 -21.67
C HIS A 212 19.33 3.56 -22.09
N LEU A 213 18.00 3.34 -22.12
CA LEU A 213 17.44 2.06 -22.59
C LEU A 213 17.65 1.82 -24.08
N ILE A 214 17.61 2.87 -24.91
CA ILE A 214 17.91 2.77 -26.34
C ILE A 214 19.37 2.37 -26.55
N GLU A 215 20.31 2.99 -25.82
CA GLU A 215 21.73 2.64 -25.87
C GLU A 215 21.95 1.18 -25.46
N LEU A 216 21.37 0.76 -24.33
CA LEU A 216 21.43 -0.63 -23.87
C LEU A 216 20.94 -1.63 -24.93
N LEU A 217 19.83 -1.31 -25.62
CA LEU A 217 19.28 -2.17 -26.68
C LEU A 217 20.17 -2.23 -27.92
N ASN A 218 20.88 -1.15 -28.26
CA ASN A 218 21.83 -1.17 -29.37
C ASN A 218 23.05 -2.03 -29.03
N ASP A 219 23.60 -1.89 -27.83
CA ASP A 219 24.71 -2.71 -27.35
C ASP A 219 24.37 -4.21 -27.33
N MET A 220 23.12 -4.55 -26.98
CA MET A 220 22.65 -5.94 -27.02
C MET A 220 22.67 -6.51 -28.45
N LYS A 221 22.30 -5.71 -29.46
CA LYS A 221 22.27 -6.14 -30.87
C LYS A 221 23.65 -6.29 -31.49
N GLU A 222 24.63 -5.52 -31.02
CA GLU A 222 26.02 -5.61 -31.50
C GLU A 222 26.76 -6.86 -30.96
N ASN A 223 26.25 -7.47 -29.89
CA ASN A 223 26.87 -8.61 -29.20
C ASN A 223 26.20 -9.97 -29.47
N ASP A 224 25.11 -10.00 -30.25
CA ASP A 224 24.40 -11.22 -30.73
C ASP A 224 24.89 -11.66 -32.12
#